data_AF-A0AA47MFW4-F1
#
_entry.id   AF-A0AA47MFW4-F1
#
_cell.length_a   1.000
_cell.length_b   1.000
_cell.length_c   1.000
_cell.angle_alpha   90.00
_cell.angle_beta   90.00
_cell.angle_gamma   90.00
#
_symmetry.space_group_name_H-M   'P 1'
#
loop_
_entity.id
_entity.type
_entity.pdbx_description
1 polymer ?
#
loop_
_entity_poly.entity_id
_entity_poly.type
_entity_poly.pdbx_seq_one_letter_code
_entity_poly.pdbx_strand_id
1 'polypeptide(L)'
;MLSVRGALLGIGLLVTSSGAAAQRGAACPPSMHHTPPPPSMHHTPPPPSMHHTPPPPSMHHTPPPPSMHHTQRLSGAPASSMEPIKYLGQEEAQDIDRQLFSEFGFSVDQLMELAGLSCATAVSRAYPLSSLVKTRPSLKTRPSLLVVCGPGNNGGDGLVCARHLKLFGYEPTVLYPKRPNRPLLQGLTTQCEKMDIPFLSEMPEAKVTDQAYNLVVDAIFGFSFAGAVREPFGSILEVLKDCTVPVASIDIPSGWDVERGNPDGLQPDMLISLTAPKKSAALFRGRYHFLGGRFVPPALEERYGLNLPRYPGSDCVLQL
;
A
#
# COMPACT_ATOMS: atom_id res chain seq x y z
N MET A 1 6.42 -29.28 -63.54
CA MET A 1 7.83 -29.45 -63.98
C MET A 1 8.32 -28.07 -64.39
N LEU A 2 9.30 -27.36 -63.82
CA LEU A 2 10.39 -27.49 -62.82
C LEU A 2 10.18 -26.30 -61.82
N SER A 3 10.29 -26.33 -60.49
CA SER A 3 11.33 -26.71 -59.52
C SER A 3 12.68 -25.99 -59.62
N VAL A 4 12.88 -24.93 -58.81
CA VAL A 4 14.15 -24.49 -58.18
C VAL A 4 13.78 -23.72 -56.89
N ARG A 5 13.76 -24.30 -55.68
CA ARG A 5 14.83 -24.52 -54.68
C ARG A 5 15.79 -23.35 -54.39
N GLY A 6 15.57 -22.71 -53.24
CA GLY A 6 16.56 -22.67 -52.14
C GLY A 6 17.37 -21.39 -51.93
N ALA A 7 17.27 -20.81 -50.72
CA ALA A 7 18.41 -20.48 -49.86
C ALA A 7 17.92 -19.96 -48.49
N LEU A 8 18.11 -20.79 -47.45
CA LEU A 8 18.22 -20.36 -46.05
C LEU A 8 19.60 -19.72 -45.87
N LEU A 9 19.69 -18.60 -45.14
CA LEU A 9 20.92 -18.21 -44.44
C LEU A 9 20.56 -17.77 -43.02
N GLY A 10 21.17 -18.48 -42.06
CA GLY A 10 21.05 -18.25 -40.63
C GLY A 10 21.86 -17.03 -40.18
N ILE A 11 21.30 -16.31 -39.21
CA ILE A 11 21.96 -15.21 -38.51
C ILE A 11 22.67 -15.81 -37.30
N GLY A 12 23.99 -15.88 -37.39
CA GLY A 12 24.88 -16.28 -36.30
C GLY A 12 25.15 -15.13 -35.33
N LEU A 13 25.05 -15.44 -34.05
CA LEU A 13 25.47 -14.64 -32.89
C LEU A 13 26.94 -14.21 -33.05
N LEU A 14 27.23 -12.91 -33.00
CA LEU A 14 28.58 -12.39 -32.77
C LEU A 14 28.72 -12.01 -31.28
N VAL A 15 29.44 -12.84 -30.54
CA VAL A 15 29.97 -12.53 -29.20
C VAL A 15 31.40 -12.05 -29.41
N THR A 16 31.68 -10.77 -29.16
CA THR A 16 33.04 -10.23 -29.19
C THR A 16 33.64 -10.27 -27.79
N SER A 17 34.57 -11.19 -27.58
CA SER A 17 35.47 -11.24 -26.42
C SER A 17 36.75 -10.47 -26.73
N SER A 18 36.98 -9.34 -26.06
CA SER A 18 38.27 -8.63 -26.10
C SER A 18 39.17 -9.13 -24.97
N GLY A 19 40.31 -9.70 -25.36
CA GLY A 19 41.35 -10.17 -24.45
C GLY A 19 42.21 -9.03 -23.88
N ALA A 20 42.67 -9.22 -22.65
CA ALA A 20 43.74 -8.43 -22.04
C ALA A 20 44.80 -9.38 -21.47
N ALA A 21 46.05 -9.02 -21.72
CA ALA A 21 47.24 -9.84 -21.57
C ALA A 21 47.67 -10.06 -20.12
N ALA A 22 48.32 -11.21 -19.90
CA ALA A 22 48.91 -11.63 -18.64
C ALA A 22 50.28 -10.96 -18.38
N GLN A 23 50.48 -10.45 -17.16
CA GLN A 23 51.80 -10.26 -16.56
C GLN A 23 51.87 -11.05 -15.25
N ARG A 24 52.94 -11.84 -15.12
CA ARG A 24 53.29 -12.64 -13.94
C ARG A 24 53.98 -11.75 -12.91
N GLY A 25 53.61 -11.88 -11.63
CA GLY A 25 54.34 -11.28 -10.52
C GLY A 25 53.95 -11.87 -9.17
N ALA A 26 54.89 -12.60 -8.56
CA ALA A 26 55.09 -12.92 -7.14
C ALA A 26 53.93 -13.48 -6.28
N ALA A 27 54.15 -14.70 -5.79
CA ALA A 27 53.34 -15.37 -4.78
C ALA A 27 53.58 -14.82 -3.37
N CYS A 28 52.49 -14.56 -2.63
CA CYS A 28 52.47 -14.42 -1.16
C CYS A 28 51.79 -15.66 -0.55
N PRO A 29 52.26 -16.18 0.60
CA PRO A 29 51.67 -17.36 1.24
C PRO A 29 50.32 -17.04 1.90
N PRO A 30 49.41 -18.02 2.06
CA PRO A 30 48.09 -17.80 2.63
C PRO A 30 48.15 -17.57 4.14
N SER A 31 47.46 -16.53 4.61
CA SER A 31 47.24 -16.27 6.04
C SER A 31 46.29 -17.32 6.63
N MET A 32 46.68 -17.93 7.74
CA MET A 32 45.85 -18.88 8.47
C MET A 32 44.60 -18.19 9.03
N HIS A 33 43.43 -18.71 8.66
CA HIS A 33 42.16 -18.36 9.29
C HIS A 33 42.13 -18.91 10.71
N HIS A 34 42.24 -18.03 11.71
CA HIS A 34 41.85 -18.35 13.08
C HIS A 34 40.32 -18.33 13.19
N THR A 35 39.71 -19.49 13.33
CA THR A 35 38.33 -19.64 13.79
C THR A 35 38.25 -19.26 15.28
N PRO A 36 37.32 -18.38 15.69
CA PRO A 36 37.10 -18.11 17.11
C PRO A 36 36.47 -19.34 17.80
N PRO A 37 36.76 -19.58 19.10
CA PRO A 37 36.17 -20.68 19.85
C PRO A 37 34.66 -20.45 20.08
N PRO A 38 33.87 -21.52 20.26
CA PRO A 38 32.43 -21.39 20.54
C PRO A 38 32.20 -20.73 21.93
N PRO A 39 31.08 -20.00 22.10
CA PRO A 39 30.75 -19.38 23.38
C PRO A 39 30.49 -20.44 24.46
N SER A 40 31.06 -20.22 25.64
CA SER A 40 30.84 -21.06 26.83
C SER A 40 29.39 -21.02 27.27
N MET A 41 28.78 -22.19 27.47
CA MET A 41 27.45 -22.31 28.07
C MET A 41 27.49 -21.82 29.52
N HIS A 42 26.96 -20.62 29.76
CA HIS A 42 26.63 -20.18 31.12
C HIS A 42 25.40 -20.96 31.59
N HIS A 43 25.61 -21.81 32.59
CA HIS A 43 24.53 -22.43 33.36
C HIS A 43 23.72 -21.34 34.07
N THR A 44 22.49 -21.13 33.62
CA THR A 44 21.46 -20.40 34.38
C THR A 44 20.99 -21.29 35.54
N PRO A 45 20.99 -20.83 36.80
CA PRO A 45 20.38 -21.57 37.90
C PRO A 45 18.84 -21.63 37.72
N PRO A 46 18.18 -22.67 38.23
CA PRO A 46 16.73 -22.82 38.10
C PRO A 46 15.99 -21.74 38.92
N PRO A 47 14.76 -21.37 38.53
CA PRO A 47 13.95 -20.44 39.30
C PRO A 47 13.55 -21.06 40.66
N PRO A 48 13.40 -20.26 41.73
CA PRO A 48 12.97 -20.75 43.03
C PRO A 48 11.52 -21.27 42.97
N SER A 49 11.29 -22.38 43.66
CA SER A 49 9.99 -23.06 43.78
C SER A 49 8.90 -22.15 44.34
N MET A 50 7.74 -22.15 43.69
CA MET A 50 6.53 -21.51 44.22
C MET A 50 6.06 -22.23 45.49
N HIS A 51 6.19 -21.55 46.63
CA HIS A 51 5.50 -21.97 47.85
C HIS A 51 4.00 -21.66 47.70
N HIS A 52 3.21 -22.72 47.64
CA HIS A 52 1.76 -22.67 47.80
C HIS A 52 1.40 -22.08 49.16
N THR A 53 0.78 -20.91 49.17
CA THR A 53 0.02 -20.41 50.33
C THR A 53 -1.43 -20.92 50.23
N PRO A 54 -2.00 -21.49 51.31
CA PRO A 54 -3.40 -21.91 51.33
C PRO A 54 -4.34 -20.69 51.38
N PRO A 55 -5.57 -20.79 50.84
CA PRO A 55 -6.52 -19.69 50.88
C PRO A 55 -7.05 -19.47 52.31
N PRO A 56 -7.35 -18.22 52.71
CA PRO A 56 -7.95 -17.94 54.01
C PRO A 56 -9.43 -18.41 54.06
N PRO A 57 -9.95 -18.73 55.26
CA PRO A 57 -11.29 -19.28 55.44
C PRO A 57 -12.40 -18.26 55.13
N SER A 58 -13.49 -18.76 54.55
CA SER A 58 -14.70 -18.03 54.21
C SER A 58 -15.41 -17.50 55.46
N MET A 59 -15.47 -16.17 55.61
CA MET A 59 -16.32 -15.52 56.61
C MET A 59 -17.69 -15.19 55.98
N HIS A 60 -18.73 -15.83 56.51
CA HIS A 60 -20.11 -15.41 56.32
C HIS A 60 -20.28 -14.00 56.90
N HIS A 61 -20.64 -13.03 56.06
CA HIS A 61 -21.19 -11.76 56.52
C HIS A 61 -22.43 -11.38 55.71
N THR A 62 -23.45 -11.01 56.48
CA THR A 62 -24.82 -10.61 56.17
C THR A 62 -24.92 -9.40 55.23
N PRO A 63 -26.02 -9.26 54.46
CA PRO A 63 -26.22 -8.13 53.56
C PRO A 63 -26.46 -6.82 54.32
N PRO A 64 -26.03 -5.66 53.78
CA PRO A 64 -26.32 -4.35 54.35
C PRO A 64 -27.78 -3.91 54.06
N PRO A 65 -28.33 -2.97 54.84
CA PRO A 65 -29.70 -2.47 54.64
C PRO A 65 -29.82 -1.64 53.35
N PRO A 66 -31.03 -1.52 52.77
CA PRO A 66 -31.23 -0.86 51.48
C PRO A 66 -30.97 0.65 51.59
N SER A 67 -30.05 1.16 50.77
CA SER A 67 -29.85 2.58 50.55
C SER A 67 -30.95 3.13 49.66
N MET A 68 -31.53 4.27 50.03
CA MET A 68 -32.51 4.98 49.22
C MET A 68 -31.86 5.45 47.92
N HIS A 69 -32.23 4.82 46.81
CA HIS A 69 -31.89 5.28 45.48
C HIS A 69 -32.60 6.60 45.18
N HIS A 70 -31.87 7.71 45.35
CA HIS A 70 -32.15 8.95 44.63
C HIS A 70 -31.58 8.80 43.22
N THR A 71 -32.24 8.01 42.37
CA THR A 71 -31.85 7.92 40.95
C THR A 71 -32.37 9.18 40.26
N GLN A 72 -31.48 10.16 40.14
CA GLN A 72 -31.59 11.20 39.11
C GLN A 72 -31.91 10.49 37.79
N ARG A 73 -33.01 10.91 37.15
CA ARG A 73 -33.20 10.64 35.72
C ARG A 73 -31.99 11.26 35.03
N LEU A 74 -31.06 10.41 34.61
CA LEU A 74 -30.18 10.73 33.51
C LEU A 74 -31.09 10.97 32.32
N SER A 75 -31.40 12.24 32.09
CA SER A 75 -31.89 12.72 30.80
C SER A 75 -30.97 12.12 29.75
N GLY A 76 -31.53 11.27 28.87
CA GLY A 76 -30.78 10.71 27.76
C GLY A 76 -30.06 11.84 27.05
N ALA A 77 -28.73 11.76 27.02
CA ALA A 77 -27.97 12.56 26.09
C ALA A 77 -28.57 12.30 24.71
N PRO A 78 -28.90 13.34 23.93
CA PRO A 78 -29.38 13.12 22.57
C PRO A 78 -28.33 12.26 21.87
N ALA A 79 -28.78 11.23 21.15
CA ALA A 79 -27.93 10.54 20.20
C ALA A 79 -27.31 11.63 19.33
N SER A 80 -26.00 11.88 19.52
CA SER A 80 -25.25 12.81 18.69
C SER A 80 -25.50 12.36 17.26
N SER A 81 -26.25 13.17 16.50
CA SER A 81 -26.35 13.02 15.06
C SER A 81 -24.92 13.08 14.56
N MET A 82 -24.32 11.93 14.20
CA MET A 82 -22.99 11.92 13.63
C MET A 82 -23.04 12.82 12.39
N GLU A 83 -22.34 13.95 12.46
CA GLU A 83 -22.20 14.80 11.30
C GLU A 83 -21.55 13.99 10.17
N PRO A 84 -22.01 14.15 8.91
CA PRO A 84 -21.44 13.40 7.80
C PRO A 84 -19.97 13.75 7.63
N ILE A 85 -19.17 12.75 7.23
CA ILE A 85 -17.76 12.95 6.87
C ILE A 85 -17.66 14.03 5.79
N LYS A 86 -16.72 14.96 5.96
CA LYS A 86 -16.49 16.04 5.00
C LYS A 86 -15.69 15.54 3.80
N TYR A 87 -16.13 15.95 2.61
CA TYR A 87 -15.42 15.72 1.36
C TYR A 87 -14.64 16.98 0.98
N LEU A 88 -13.34 16.85 0.80
CA LEU A 88 -12.42 17.97 0.62
C LEU A 88 -12.39 18.45 -0.84
N GLY A 89 -12.39 19.78 -1.02
CA GLY A 89 -11.95 20.39 -2.27
C GLY A 89 -10.43 20.25 -2.46
N GLN A 90 -9.94 20.59 -3.66
CA GLN A 90 -8.51 20.45 -3.97
C GLN A 90 -7.64 21.38 -3.10
N GLU A 91 -8.06 22.64 -2.94
CA GLU A 91 -7.33 23.64 -2.14
C GLU A 91 -7.27 23.26 -0.65
N GLU A 92 -8.37 22.78 -0.08
CA GLU A 92 -8.42 22.32 1.32
C GLU A 92 -7.49 21.13 1.55
N ALA A 93 -7.48 20.16 0.62
CA ALA A 93 -6.57 19.02 0.70
C ALA A 93 -5.09 19.45 0.65
N GLN A 94 -4.75 20.44 -0.20
CA GLN A 94 -3.40 20.99 -0.29
C GLN A 94 -2.97 21.73 0.97
N ASP A 95 -3.89 22.46 1.61
CA ASP A 95 -3.62 23.16 2.86
C ASP A 95 -3.43 22.20 4.04
N ILE A 96 -4.25 21.16 4.14
CA ILE A 96 -4.10 20.09 5.14
C ILE A 96 -2.74 19.41 5.01
N ASP A 97 -2.33 19.01 3.79
CA ASP A 97 -1.02 18.42 3.54
C ASP A 97 0.12 19.38 3.95
N ARG A 98 0.00 20.66 3.58
CA ARG A 98 0.98 21.68 3.97
C ARG A 98 1.10 21.79 5.49
N GLN A 99 -0.01 21.81 6.23
CA GLN A 99 0.02 21.91 7.70
C GLN A 99 0.63 20.67 8.34
N LEU A 100 0.29 19.48 7.85
CA LEU A 100 0.90 18.23 8.30
C LEU A 100 2.43 18.26 8.19
N PHE A 101 2.96 18.72 7.06
CA PHE A 101 4.42 18.80 6.82
C PHE A 101 5.13 20.00 7.48
N SER A 102 4.38 20.98 7.98
CA SER A 102 4.94 22.20 8.59
C SER A 102 4.61 22.29 10.07
N GLU A 103 3.43 22.82 10.42
CA GLU A 103 2.98 23.04 11.80
C GLU A 103 3.02 21.76 12.65
N PHE A 104 2.66 20.62 12.07
CA PHE A 104 2.61 19.34 12.79
C PHE A 104 3.91 18.53 12.69
N GLY A 105 4.88 18.99 11.89
CA GLY A 105 6.24 18.44 11.85
C GLY A 105 6.36 17.01 11.31
N PHE A 106 5.35 16.49 10.60
CA PHE A 106 5.49 15.21 9.92
C PHE A 106 6.43 15.33 8.73
N SER A 107 7.20 14.28 8.47
CA SER A 107 7.96 14.18 7.24
C SER A 107 7.18 13.44 6.15
N VAL A 108 7.54 13.68 4.88
CA VAL A 108 6.88 13.08 3.72
C VAL A 108 6.98 11.55 3.76
N ASP A 109 8.13 11.00 4.13
CA ASP A 109 8.36 9.56 4.25
C ASP A 109 7.48 8.91 5.34
N GLN A 110 7.27 9.58 6.48
CA GLN A 110 6.39 9.09 7.54
C GLN A 110 4.94 8.95 7.06
N LEU A 111 4.37 10.01 6.48
CA LEU A 111 2.98 9.97 6.03
C LEU A 111 2.79 9.04 4.83
N MET A 112 3.75 9.01 3.91
CA MET A 112 3.75 8.10 2.76
C MET A 112 3.83 6.62 3.21
N GLU A 113 4.62 6.31 4.23
CA GLU A 113 4.68 4.95 4.79
C GLU A 113 3.32 4.52 5.36
N LEU A 114 2.66 5.41 6.12
CA LEU A 114 1.35 5.16 6.70
C LEU A 114 0.24 5.09 5.65
N ALA A 115 0.30 5.94 4.63
CA ALA A 115 -0.64 5.96 3.51
C ALA A 115 -0.53 4.68 2.68
N GLY A 116 0.67 4.29 2.25
CA GLY A 116 0.86 3.07 1.48
C GLY A 116 0.56 1.79 2.28
N LEU A 117 0.85 1.76 3.60
CA LEU A 117 0.39 0.68 4.48
C LEU A 117 -1.13 0.61 4.55
N SER A 118 -1.81 1.75 4.65
CA SER A 118 -3.27 1.82 4.62
C SER A 118 -3.81 1.28 3.29
N CYS A 119 -3.20 1.65 2.16
CA CYS A 119 -3.58 1.13 0.85
C CYS A 119 -3.45 -0.40 0.75
N ALA A 120 -2.30 -0.94 1.16
CA ALA A 120 -2.10 -2.40 1.18
C ALA A 120 -3.08 -3.12 2.10
N THR A 121 -3.41 -2.52 3.25
CA THR A 121 -4.36 -3.08 4.22
C THR A 121 -5.79 -3.06 3.68
N ALA A 122 -6.19 -1.98 3.02
CA ALA A 122 -7.50 -1.88 2.40
C ALA A 122 -7.64 -2.90 1.25
N VAL A 123 -6.62 -3.01 0.39
CA VAL A 123 -6.58 -4.02 -0.68
C VAL A 123 -6.70 -5.43 -0.11
N SER A 124 -5.99 -5.76 0.97
CA SER A 124 -6.05 -7.10 1.55
C SER A 124 -7.38 -7.46 2.19
N ARG A 125 -8.12 -6.45 2.69
CA ARG A 125 -9.49 -6.61 3.21
C ARG A 125 -10.52 -6.82 2.10
N ALA A 126 -10.45 -6.02 1.04
CA ALA A 126 -11.38 -6.12 -0.08
C ALA A 126 -11.13 -7.37 -0.94
N TYR A 127 -9.87 -7.77 -1.08
CA TYR A 127 -9.44 -8.87 -1.94
C TYR A 127 -8.53 -9.86 -1.19
N PRO A 128 -9.05 -10.58 -0.17
CA PRO A 128 -8.25 -11.52 0.60
C PRO A 128 -7.67 -12.63 -0.29
N LEU A 129 -6.48 -13.14 0.06
CA LEU A 129 -5.78 -14.15 -0.76
C LEU A 129 -6.67 -15.34 -1.14
N SER A 130 -7.52 -15.79 -0.21
CA SER A 130 -8.43 -16.92 -0.40
C SER A 130 -9.52 -16.68 -1.45
N SER A 131 -9.92 -15.42 -1.71
CA SER A 131 -10.90 -15.09 -2.74
C SER A 131 -10.25 -15.01 -4.12
N LEU A 132 -9.03 -14.49 -4.22
CA LEU A 132 -8.31 -14.33 -5.49
C LEU A 132 -7.78 -15.66 -6.06
N VAL A 133 -7.37 -16.60 -5.22
CA VAL A 133 -6.91 -17.92 -5.69
C VAL A 133 -8.04 -18.73 -6.33
N LYS A 134 -9.27 -18.64 -5.76
CA LYS A 134 -10.42 -19.40 -6.26
C LYS A 134 -10.92 -18.92 -7.62
N THR A 135 -10.75 -17.64 -7.94
CA THR A 135 -11.22 -17.07 -9.21
C THR A 135 -10.31 -17.40 -10.38
N ARG A 136 -9.04 -17.79 -10.14
CA ARG A 136 -8.08 -18.13 -11.21
C ARG A 136 -7.20 -19.34 -10.91
N PRO A 137 -7.76 -20.57 -10.98
CA PRO A 137 -7.03 -21.81 -10.72
C PRO A 137 -5.83 -22.07 -11.66
N SER A 138 -5.80 -21.42 -12.84
CA SER A 138 -4.75 -21.59 -13.85
C SER A 138 -3.51 -20.72 -13.63
N LEU A 139 -3.54 -19.78 -12.68
CA LEU A 139 -2.41 -18.90 -12.36
C LEU A 139 -1.60 -19.49 -11.19
N LYS A 140 -0.26 -19.49 -11.30
CA LYS A 140 0.61 -20.15 -10.30
C LYS A 140 0.45 -19.54 -8.90
N THR A 141 0.06 -20.39 -7.95
CA THR A 141 0.39 -20.39 -6.50
C THR A 141 0.14 -19.15 -5.61
N ARG A 142 0.08 -17.90 -6.10
CA ARG A 142 -0.21 -16.70 -5.29
C ARG A 142 -0.95 -15.63 -6.10
N PRO A 143 -1.80 -14.78 -5.48
CA PRO A 143 -2.51 -13.72 -6.18
C PRO A 143 -1.56 -12.64 -6.70
N SER A 144 -1.46 -12.53 -8.03
CA SER A 144 -0.61 -11.56 -8.71
C SER A 144 -1.31 -10.22 -8.83
N LEU A 145 -0.61 -9.11 -8.64
CA LEU A 145 -1.17 -7.77 -8.76
C LEU A 145 -0.21 -6.81 -9.44
N LEU A 146 -0.74 -5.90 -10.26
CA LEU A 146 0.03 -4.86 -10.93
C LEU A 146 -0.18 -3.54 -10.20
N VAL A 147 0.90 -2.90 -9.76
CA VAL A 147 0.86 -1.55 -9.17
C VAL A 147 1.42 -0.56 -10.18
N VAL A 148 0.60 0.38 -10.63
CA VAL A 148 0.97 1.37 -11.65
C VAL A 148 1.27 2.70 -10.96
N CYS A 149 2.55 3.04 -10.85
CA CYS A 149 3.02 4.22 -10.14
C CYS A 149 3.24 5.41 -11.08
N GLY A 150 2.71 6.57 -10.68
CA GLY A 150 3.00 7.84 -11.34
C GLY A 150 4.25 8.54 -10.78
N PRO A 151 4.62 9.72 -11.32
CA PRO A 151 5.90 10.37 -11.00
C PRO A 151 5.89 11.16 -9.68
N GLY A 152 4.75 11.22 -8.99
CA GLY A 152 4.51 12.07 -7.83
C GLY A 152 4.49 11.32 -6.50
N ASN A 153 3.91 11.94 -5.49
CA ASN A 153 3.73 11.32 -4.17
C ASN A 153 2.80 10.10 -4.23
N ASN A 154 1.74 10.15 -5.05
CA ASN A 154 0.83 9.00 -5.25
C ASN A 154 1.56 7.75 -5.75
N GLY A 155 2.57 7.93 -6.62
CA GLY A 155 3.42 6.81 -7.05
C GLY A 155 4.31 6.27 -5.93
N GLY A 156 4.74 7.15 -5.01
CA GLY A 156 5.41 6.76 -3.77
C GLY A 156 4.51 5.93 -2.84
N ASP A 157 3.26 6.35 -2.66
CA ASP A 157 2.24 5.57 -1.93
C ASP A 157 2.03 4.20 -2.56
N GLY A 158 2.03 4.13 -3.91
CA GLY A 158 2.02 2.89 -4.68
C GLY A 158 3.23 1.99 -4.41
N LEU A 159 4.45 2.53 -4.37
CA LEU A 159 5.66 1.76 -4.06
C LEU A 159 5.63 1.19 -2.63
N VAL A 160 5.20 2.00 -1.65
CA VAL A 160 5.01 1.54 -0.27
C VAL A 160 3.93 0.45 -0.21
N CYS A 161 2.79 0.67 -0.89
CA CYS A 161 1.70 -0.30 -1.01
C CYS A 161 2.19 -1.64 -1.58
N ALA A 162 2.95 -1.61 -2.68
CA ALA A 162 3.53 -2.81 -3.30
C ALA A 162 4.42 -3.58 -2.32
N ARG A 163 5.31 -2.88 -1.59
CA ARG A 163 6.17 -3.49 -0.58
C ARG A 163 5.37 -4.17 0.53
N HIS A 164 4.34 -3.51 1.08
CA HIS A 164 3.50 -4.11 2.13
C HIS A 164 2.66 -5.27 1.60
N LEU A 165 2.13 -5.18 0.38
CA LEU A 165 1.40 -6.29 -0.25
C LEU A 165 2.28 -7.54 -0.41
N LYS A 166 3.57 -7.38 -0.74
CA LYS A 166 4.54 -8.50 -0.73
C LYS A 166 4.63 -9.17 0.65
N LEU A 167 4.71 -8.37 1.73
CA LEU A 167 4.72 -8.90 3.11
C LEU A 167 3.40 -9.55 3.50
N PHE A 168 2.28 -9.09 2.95
CA PHE A 168 0.96 -9.67 3.17
C PHE A 168 0.71 -10.95 2.37
N GLY A 169 1.69 -11.41 1.60
CA GLY A 169 1.65 -12.69 0.87
C GLY A 169 1.15 -12.61 -0.56
N TYR A 170 0.92 -11.41 -1.09
CA TYR A 170 0.62 -11.17 -2.50
C TYR A 170 1.89 -11.21 -3.36
N GLU A 171 1.71 -11.25 -4.68
CA GLU A 171 2.80 -11.22 -5.66
C GLU A 171 2.71 -9.93 -6.51
N PRO A 172 3.19 -8.79 -5.98
CA PRO A 172 3.18 -7.53 -6.71
C PRO A 172 4.18 -7.51 -7.85
N THR A 173 3.78 -6.85 -8.93
CA THR A 173 4.64 -6.35 -10.00
C THR A 173 4.41 -4.84 -10.13
N VAL A 174 5.45 -4.05 -10.34
CA VAL A 174 5.34 -2.58 -10.45
C VAL A 174 5.55 -2.12 -11.87
N LEU A 175 4.71 -1.22 -12.37
CA LEU A 175 4.99 -0.40 -13.55
C LEU A 175 5.29 1.03 -13.07
N TYR A 176 6.51 1.52 -13.32
CA TYR A 176 6.92 2.88 -12.91
C TYR A 176 7.66 3.59 -14.05
N PRO A 177 6.92 4.15 -15.04
CA PRO A 177 7.48 4.58 -16.32
C PRO A 177 8.22 5.92 -16.26
N LYS A 178 7.94 6.76 -15.25
CA LYS A 178 8.60 8.04 -15.04
C LYS A 178 9.10 8.14 -13.61
N ARG A 179 10.38 7.86 -13.41
CA ARG A 179 11.04 7.86 -12.09
C ARG A 179 11.80 9.19 -11.90
N PRO A 180 11.27 10.18 -11.18
CA PRO A 180 11.97 11.42 -10.93
C PRO A 180 13.24 11.16 -10.09
N ASN A 181 14.24 12.02 -10.27
CA ASN A 181 15.47 11.99 -9.47
C ASN A 181 15.24 12.59 -8.07
N ARG A 182 14.44 11.90 -7.26
CA ARG A 182 14.11 12.26 -5.87
C ARG A 182 14.62 11.15 -4.94
N PRO A 183 15.53 11.43 -3.98
CA PRO A 183 16.12 10.41 -3.11
C PRO A 183 15.09 9.51 -2.41
N LEU A 184 13.98 10.11 -1.92
CA LEU A 184 12.89 9.35 -1.30
C LEU A 184 12.34 8.26 -2.25
N LEU A 185 11.97 8.62 -3.48
CA LEU A 185 11.35 7.70 -4.43
C LEU A 185 12.35 6.66 -4.98
N GLN A 186 13.63 7.03 -5.09
CA GLN A 186 14.72 6.09 -5.40
C GLN A 186 14.92 5.08 -4.27
N GLY A 187 14.87 5.53 -3.01
CA GLY A 187 14.91 4.68 -1.84
C GLY A 187 13.75 3.67 -1.83
N LEU A 188 12.53 4.12 -2.08
CA LEU A 188 11.35 3.24 -2.18
C LEU A 188 11.46 2.24 -3.35
N THR A 189 11.98 2.68 -4.50
CA THR A 189 12.26 1.79 -5.64
C THR A 189 13.26 0.70 -5.24
N THR A 190 14.37 1.10 -4.61
CA THR A 190 15.41 0.18 -4.11
C THR A 190 14.84 -0.82 -3.11
N GLN A 191 13.97 -0.38 -2.19
CA GLN A 191 13.31 -1.27 -1.22
C GLN A 191 12.45 -2.33 -1.92
N CYS A 192 11.67 -1.95 -2.94
CA CYS A 192 10.88 -2.89 -3.72
C CYS A 192 11.78 -3.91 -4.46
N GLU A 193 12.85 -3.44 -5.09
CA GLU A 193 13.82 -4.30 -5.77
C GLU A 193 14.51 -5.27 -4.79
N LYS A 194 14.86 -4.82 -3.58
CA LYS A 194 15.44 -5.66 -2.52
C LYS A 194 14.46 -6.65 -1.90
N MET A 195 13.19 -6.57 -2.27
CA MET A 195 12.15 -7.52 -1.89
C MET A 195 11.69 -8.40 -3.07
N ASP A 196 12.49 -8.43 -4.13
CA ASP A 196 12.23 -9.21 -5.35
C ASP A 196 10.85 -8.89 -5.94
N ILE A 197 10.50 -7.60 -5.97
CA ILE A 197 9.32 -7.09 -6.66
C ILE A 197 9.76 -6.70 -8.08
N PRO A 198 9.27 -7.39 -9.13
CA PRO A 198 9.65 -7.10 -10.50
C PRO A 198 9.09 -5.73 -10.95
N PHE A 199 9.85 -5.06 -11.81
CA PHE A 199 9.42 -3.83 -12.47
C PHE A 199 9.25 -4.05 -13.97
N LEU A 200 8.07 -3.74 -14.51
CA LEU A 200 7.83 -3.72 -15.94
C LEU A 200 8.43 -2.47 -16.58
N SER A 201 8.91 -2.62 -17.81
CA SER A 201 9.39 -1.52 -18.65
C SER A 201 8.26 -0.74 -19.31
N GLU A 202 7.15 -1.41 -19.62
CA GLU A 202 6.01 -0.84 -20.34
C GLU A 202 4.69 -1.43 -19.85
N MET A 203 3.58 -0.76 -20.20
CA MET A 203 2.24 -1.24 -19.88
C MET A 203 1.86 -2.37 -20.83
N PRO A 204 1.53 -3.58 -20.32
CA PRO A 204 1.00 -4.64 -21.15
C PRO A 204 -0.40 -4.29 -21.65
N GLU A 205 -0.82 -4.85 -22.78
CA GLU A 205 -2.19 -4.72 -23.27
C GLU A 205 -3.22 -5.20 -22.23
N ALA A 206 -4.45 -4.67 -22.28
CA ALA A 206 -5.51 -4.97 -21.31
C ALA A 206 -5.75 -6.49 -21.16
N LYS A 207 -5.82 -7.22 -22.28
CA LYS A 207 -6.00 -8.68 -22.28
C LYS A 207 -4.85 -9.42 -21.59
N VAL A 208 -3.61 -8.95 -21.76
CA VAL A 208 -2.44 -9.55 -21.11
C VAL A 208 -2.48 -9.24 -19.61
N THR A 209 -2.82 -8.00 -19.25
CA THR A 209 -3.02 -7.58 -17.86
C THR A 209 -4.08 -8.45 -17.17
N ASP A 210 -5.22 -8.64 -17.83
CA ASP A 210 -6.32 -9.46 -17.35
C ASP A 210 -5.96 -10.93 -17.16
N GLN A 211 -5.06 -11.47 -17.98
CA GLN A 211 -4.59 -12.85 -17.83
C GLN A 211 -3.54 -12.99 -16.72
N ALA A 212 -2.67 -12.00 -16.57
CA ALA A 212 -1.49 -12.06 -15.70
C ALA A 212 -1.75 -11.61 -14.26
N TYR A 213 -2.72 -10.73 -14.02
CA TYR A 213 -2.92 -10.10 -12.70
C TYR A 213 -4.35 -10.22 -12.23
N ASN A 214 -4.57 -10.48 -10.95
CA ASN A 214 -5.89 -10.55 -10.33
C ASN A 214 -6.48 -9.19 -9.98
N LEU A 215 -5.64 -8.16 -9.85
CA LEU A 215 -5.99 -6.80 -9.44
C LEU A 215 -4.96 -5.83 -10.02
N VAL A 216 -5.42 -4.63 -10.39
CA VAL A 216 -4.53 -3.50 -10.66
C VAL A 216 -4.70 -2.43 -9.57
N VAL A 217 -3.59 -1.89 -9.07
CA VAL A 217 -3.56 -0.72 -8.19
C VAL A 217 -3.17 0.49 -9.01
N ASP A 218 -4.08 1.44 -9.13
CA ASP A 218 -3.87 2.75 -9.74
C ASP A 218 -3.27 3.70 -8.69
N ALA A 219 -1.98 3.97 -8.85
CA ALA A 219 -1.20 4.90 -8.03
C ALA A 219 -0.56 5.99 -8.91
N ILE A 220 -1.25 6.40 -9.99
CA ILE A 220 -0.68 7.32 -10.99
C ILE A 220 -0.76 8.76 -10.50
N PHE A 221 -1.96 9.29 -10.29
CA PHE A 221 -2.21 10.69 -9.94
C PHE A 221 -3.09 10.79 -8.70
N GLY A 222 -2.63 11.55 -7.70
CA GLY A 222 -3.42 11.88 -6.51
C GLY A 222 -4.03 13.28 -6.61
N PHE A 223 -4.59 13.79 -5.50
CA PHE A 223 -5.30 15.07 -5.47
C PHE A 223 -4.50 16.31 -5.91
N SER A 224 -3.17 16.28 -5.86
CA SER A 224 -2.35 17.42 -6.28
C SER A 224 -2.13 17.51 -7.79
N PHE A 225 -2.57 16.51 -8.55
CA PHE A 225 -2.49 16.57 -10.01
C PHE A 225 -3.45 17.62 -10.58
N ALA A 226 -2.95 18.40 -11.54
CA ALA A 226 -3.72 19.41 -12.25
C ALA A 226 -3.29 19.45 -13.72
N GLY A 227 -4.26 19.75 -14.60
CA GLY A 227 -4.04 19.90 -16.03
C GLY A 227 -4.22 18.60 -16.82
N ALA A 228 -3.78 18.63 -18.07
CA ALA A 228 -3.97 17.52 -19.00
C ALA A 228 -3.03 16.34 -18.70
N VAL A 229 -3.57 15.12 -18.81
CA VAL A 229 -2.78 13.90 -18.75
C VAL A 229 -1.84 13.86 -19.96
N ARG A 230 -0.55 13.62 -19.72
CA ARG A 230 0.50 13.52 -20.74
C ARG A 230 0.98 12.08 -20.87
N GLU A 231 1.50 11.73 -22.05
CA GLU A 231 2.14 10.43 -22.27
C GLU A 231 3.33 10.18 -21.31
N PRO A 232 3.54 8.93 -20.87
CA PRO A 232 2.85 7.69 -21.28
C PRO A 232 1.51 7.44 -20.54
N PHE A 233 1.10 8.34 -19.64
CA PHE A 233 -0.02 8.08 -18.74
C PHE A 233 -1.38 8.12 -19.44
N GLY A 234 -1.51 8.84 -20.56
CA GLY A 234 -2.71 8.81 -21.40
C GLY A 234 -2.98 7.40 -21.90
N SER A 235 -2.02 6.83 -22.64
CA SER A 235 -2.08 5.45 -23.12
C SER A 235 -2.28 4.42 -22.01
N ILE A 236 -1.63 4.60 -20.86
CA ILE A 236 -1.80 3.70 -19.70
C ILE A 236 -3.25 3.73 -19.19
N LEU A 237 -3.84 4.91 -19.03
CA LEU A 237 -5.22 5.03 -18.55
C LEU A 237 -6.22 4.43 -19.54
N GLU A 238 -5.98 4.54 -20.84
CA GLU A 238 -6.80 3.84 -21.86
C GLU A 238 -6.77 2.33 -21.66
N VAL A 239 -5.58 1.74 -21.47
CA VAL A 239 -5.46 0.30 -21.17
C VAL A 239 -6.19 -0.07 -19.88
N LEU A 240 -6.06 0.75 -18.82
CA LEU A 240 -6.72 0.46 -17.54
C LEU A 240 -8.24 0.51 -17.62
N LYS A 241 -8.83 1.36 -18.48
CA LYS A 241 -10.28 1.39 -18.73
C LYS A 241 -10.78 0.12 -19.42
N ASP A 242 -9.93 -0.51 -20.22
CA ASP A 242 -10.26 -1.73 -20.98
C ASP A 242 -10.00 -3.04 -20.19
N CYS A 243 -9.37 -2.96 -19.02
CA CYS A 243 -9.18 -4.11 -18.14
C CYS A 243 -10.50 -4.62 -17.55
N THR A 244 -10.64 -5.93 -17.44
CA THR A 244 -11.77 -6.60 -16.78
C THR A 244 -11.46 -7.00 -15.33
N VAL A 245 -10.18 -7.05 -14.96
CA VAL A 245 -9.77 -7.18 -13.56
C VAL A 245 -10.17 -5.94 -12.76
N PRO A 246 -10.47 -6.08 -11.45
CA PRO A 246 -10.75 -4.94 -10.62
C PRO A 246 -9.56 -3.96 -10.61
N VAL A 247 -9.89 -2.67 -10.52
CA VAL A 247 -8.91 -1.59 -10.33
C VAL A 247 -9.16 -0.95 -8.96
N ALA A 248 -8.10 -0.77 -8.19
CA ALA A 248 -8.10 -0.09 -6.90
C ALA A 248 -7.32 1.22 -7.01
N SER A 249 -7.98 2.36 -6.91
CA SER A 249 -7.33 3.68 -7.01
C SER A 249 -6.93 4.21 -5.64
N ILE A 250 -5.68 4.66 -5.54
CA ILE A 250 -5.15 5.36 -4.38
C ILE A 250 -5.51 6.83 -4.48
N ASP A 251 -6.16 7.32 -3.42
CA ASP A 251 -6.58 8.69 -3.17
C ASP A 251 -7.70 9.21 -4.06
N ILE A 252 -7.47 9.23 -5.38
CA ILE A 252 -8.42 9.64 -6.43
C ILE A 252 -8.21 8.73 -7.65
N PRO A 253 -9.26 8.33 -8.37
CA PRO A 253 -9.08 7.65 -9.65
C PRO A 253 -8.29 8.52 -10.64
N SER A 254 -7.17 8.01 -11.13
CA SER A 254 -6.27 8.80 -11.97
C SER A 254 -6.96 9.30 -13.24
N GLY A 255 -6.80 10.60 -13.54
CA GLY A 255 -7.48 11.27 -14.64
C GLY A 255 -8.87 11.83 -14.30
N TRP A 256 -9.33 11.70 -13.06
CA TRP A 256 -10.50 12.43 -12.57
C TRP A 256 -10.15 13.85 -12.14
N ASP A 257 -11.09 14.78 -12.33
CA ASP A 257 -11.05 16.06 -11.62
C ASP A 257 -11.30 15.82 -10.14
N VAL A 258 -10.54 16.49 -9.27
CA VAL A 258 -10.56 16.29 -7.82
C VAL A 258 -11.92 16.58 -7.18
N GLU A 259 -12.72 17.43 -7.80
CA GLU A 259 -14.04 17.80 -7.29
C GLU A 259 -15.19 17.32 -8.16
N ARG A 260 -15.00 17.36 -9.48
CA ARG A 260 -16.05 17.06 -10.48
C ARG A 260 -16.00 15.62 -10.99
N GLY A 261 -14.98 14.84 -10.63
CA GLY A 261 -14.77 13.48 -11.12
C GLY A 261 -14.54 13.43 -12.63
N ASN A 262 -14.75 12.25 -13.22
CA ASN A 262 -14.76 12.07 -14.68
C ASN A 262 -15.61 10.84 -15.05
N PRO A 263 -16.87 11.03 -15.52
CA PRO A 263 -17.77 9.93 -15.88
C PRO A 263 -17.24 9.00 -16.98
N ASP A 264 -16.43 9.53 -17.91
CA ASP A 264 -15.85 8.79 -19.03
C ASP A 264 -14.42 8.28 -18.70
N GLY A 265 -13.95 8.57 -17.49
CA GLY A 265 -12.64 8.17 -17.00
C GLY A 265 -12.61 6.74 -16.48
N LEU A 266 -11.49 6.39 -15.86
CA LEU A 266 -11.31 5.14 -15.14
C LEU A 266 -12.43 4.95 -14.10
N GLN A 267 -13.06 3.78 -14.08
CA GLN A 267 -14.09 3.42 -13.11
C GLN A 267 -13.54 2.33 -12.18
N PRO A 268 -12.84 2.70 -11.10
CA PRO A 268 -12.26 1.70 -10.22
C PRO A 268 -13.35 0.97 -9.42
N ASP A 269 -13.08 -0.28 -9.10
CA ASP A 269 -13.93 -1.07 -8.22
C ASP A 269 -13.70 -0.72 -6.75
N MET A 270 -12.50 -0.22 -6.43
CA MET A 270 -12.11 0.19 -5.10
C MET A 270 -11.48 1.59 -5.11
N LEU A 271 -11.86 2.42 -4.14
CA LEU A 271 -11.24 3.72 -3.88
C LEU A 271 -10.69 3.75 -2.46
N ILE A 272 -9.43 4.16 -2.30
CA ILE A 272 -8.82 4.35 -0.98
C ILE A 272 -8.55 5.84 -0.79
N SER A 273 -9.47 6.55 -0.15
CA SER A 273 -9.27 7.96 0.21
C SER A 273 -8.25 8.07 1.34
N LEU A 274 -7.22 8.90 1.14
CA LEU A 274 -6.21 9.18 2.16
C LEU A 274 -6.54 10.47 2.90
N THR A 275 -6.32 10.49 4.22
CA THR A 275 -6.57 11.62 5.13
C THR A 275 -8.07 11.91 5.33
N ALA A 276 -8.75 12.28 4.24
CA ALA A 276 -10.20 12.40 4.12
C ALA A 276 -10.61 12.23 2.64
N PRO A 277 -11.86 11.84 2.32
CA PRO A 277 -12.33 11.76 0.95
C PRO A 277 -12.24 13.11 0.24
N LYS A 278 -11.87 13.09 -1.05
CA LYS A 278 -11.98 14.28 -1.92
C LYS A 278 -13.39 14.32 -2.51
N LYS A 279 -13.88 15.51 -2.89
CA LYS A 279 -15.23 15.71 -3.45
C LYS A 279 -15.57 14.78 -4.61
N SER A 280 -14.59 14.45 -5.46
CA SER A 280 -14.78 13.47 -6.55
C SER A 280 -15.23 12.10 -6.08
N ALA A 281 -14.88 11.69 -4.86
CA ALA A 281 -15.30 10.41 -4.29
C ALA A 281 -16.83 10.31 -4.09
N ALA A 282 -17.58 11.42 -4.07
CA ALA A 282 -19.05 11.38 -4.05
C ALA A 282 -19.65 10.78 -5.34
N LEU A 283 -18.87 10.79 -6.42
CA LEU A 283 -19.22 10.22 -7.72
C LEU A 283 -18.72 8.78 -7.89
N PHE A 284 -18.01 8.24 -6.90
CA PHE A 284 -17.56 6.86 -6.90
C PHE A 284 -18.76 5.90 -6.89
N ARG A 285 -18.67 4.83 -7.70
CA ARG A 285 -19.71 3.79 -7.85
C ARG A 285 -19.18 2.36 -7.70
N GLY A 286 -17.90 2.20 -7.37
CA GLY A 286 -17.30 0.89 -7.13
C GLY A 286 -17.81 0.26 -5.82
N ARG A 287 -17.46 -1.00 -5.60
CA ARG A 287 -17.94 -1.81 -4.47
C ARG A 287 -17.32 -1.41 -3.13
N TYR A 288 -16.09 -0.89 -3.14
CA TYR A 288 -15.31 -0.69 -1.92
C TYR A 288 -14.77 0.73 -1.82
N HIS A 289 -15.27 1.52 -0.88
CA HIS A 289 -14.67 2.80 -0.51
C HIS A 289 -14.02 2.66 0.86
N PHE A 290 -12.71 2.81 0.94
CA PHE A 290 -11.97 2.82 2.20
C PHE A 290 -11.44 4.22 2.50
N LEU A 291 -11.48 4.58 3.78
CA LEU A 291 -10.72 5.67 4.35
C LEU A 291 -9.45 5.10 4.98
N GLY A 292 -8.29 5.66 4.63
CA GLY A 292 -6.98 5.33 5.18
C GLY A 292 -6.18 6.58 5.55
N GLY A 293 -4.95 6.38 6.03
CA GLY A 293 -4.14 7.49 6.53
C GLY A 293 -4.58 7.94 7.93
N ARG A 294 -4.66 6.98 8.86
CA ARG A 294 -4.97 7.22 10.28
C ARG A 294 -3.81 7.93 11.00
N PHE A 295 -3.57 9.18 10.65
CA PHE A 295 -2.54 10.05 11.23
C PHE A 295 -3.03 11.49 11.47
N VAL A 296 -4.28 11.80 11.12
CA VAL A 296 -4.86 13.14 11.28
C VAL A 296 -4.91 13.50 12.77
N PRO A 297 -4.21 14.55 13.21
CA PRO A 297 -4.27 14.99 14.60
C PRO A 297 -5.68 15.54 14.93
N PRO A 298 -6.23 15.30 16.14
CA PRO A 298 -7.55 15.78 16.52
C PRO A 298 -7.74 17.29 16.34
N ALA A 299 -6.69 18.08 16.63
CA ALA A 299 -6.73 19.54 16.43
C ALA A 299 -6.87 19.93 14.95
N LEU A 300 -6.32 19.14 14.02
CA LEU A 300 -6.45 19.37 12.59
C LEU A 300 -7.82 18.91 12.09
N GLU A 301 -8.31 17.78 12.59
CA GLU A 301 -9.66 17.29 12.31
C GLU A 301 -10.73 18.32 12.70
N GLU A 302 -10.64 18.87 13.92
CA GLU A 302 -11.54 19.91 14.43
C GLU A 302 -11.44 21.21 13.60
N ARG A 303 -10.21 21.66 13.30
CA ARG A 303 -9.96 22.88 12.52
C ARG A 303 -10.64 22.87 11.15
N TYR A 304 -10.67 21.72 10.48
CA TYR A 304 -11.27 21.59 9.15
C TYR A 304 -12.70 21.04 9.15
N GLY A 305 -13.23 20.66 10.31
CA GLY A 305 -14.53 20.00 10.43
C GLY A 305 -14.59 18.73 9.59
N LEU A 306 -13.57 17.87 9.68
CA LEU A 306 -13.46 16.69 8.81
C LEU A 306 -14.51 15.62 9.15
N ASN A 307 -14.94 15.57 10.41
CA ASN A 307 -15.90 14.60 10.93
C ASN A 307 -15.48 13.17 10.59
N LEU A 308 -14.22 12.82 10.90
CA LEU A 308 -13.68 11.51 10.55
C LEU A 308 -14.34 10.44 11.42
N PRO A 309 -14.78 9.32 10.82
CA PRO A 309 -15.31 8.21 11.59
C PRO A 309 -14.20 7.58 12.44
N ARG A 310 -14.59 7.06 13.60
CA ARG A 310 -13.66 6.39 14.51
C ARG A 310 -13.19 5.08 13.89
N TYR A 311 -11.90 4.98 13.60
CA TYR A 311 -11.25 3.74 13.20
C TYR A 311 -11.39 2.67 14.30
N PRO A 312 -11.76 1.42 13.96
CA PRO A 312 -11.94 0.35 14.92
C PRO A 312 -10.59 -0.14 15.48
N GLY A 313 -10.47 -0.25 16.80
CA GLY A 313 -9.27 -0.75 17.46
C GLY A 313 -7.98 -0.06 16.98
N SER A 314 -7.02 -0.85 16.51
CA SER A 314 -5.74 -0.42 15.96
C SER A 314 -5.70 -0.37 14.42
N ASP A 315 -6.86 -0.46 13.76
CA ASP A 315 -6.90 -0.48 12.29
C ASP A 315 -6.44 0.85 11.70
N CYS A 316 -5.69 0.79 10.60
CA CYS A 316 -5.29 1.97 9.80
C CYS A 316 -6.28 2.31 8.68
N VAL A 317 -7.35 1.51 8.53
CA VAL A 317 -8.37 1.68 7.49
C VAL A 317 -9.77 1.45 8.06
N LEU A 318 -10.76 2.10 7.45
CA LEU A 318 -12.19 1.90 7.68
C LEU A 318 -12.89 1.84 6.31
N GLN A 319 -13.85 0.92 6.14
CA GLN A 319 -14.73 0.93 4.97
C GLN A 319 -15.88 1.92 5.20
N LEU A 320 -16.10 2.83 4.24
CA LEU A 320 -17.18 3.84 4.22
C LEU A 320 -18.46 3.28 3.60
#